data_AF-A0A978VLJ4-F1
#
_entry.id   AF-A0A978VLJ4-F1
#
_cell.length_a   1.000
_cell.length_b   1.000
_cell.length_c   1.000
_cell.angle_alpha   90.00
_cell.angle_beta   90.00
_cell.angle_gamma   90.00
#
_symmetry.space_group_name_H-M   'P 1'
#
loop_
_entity.id
_entity.type
_entity.pdbx_description
1 polymer ?
#
loop_
_entity_poly.entity_id
_entity_poly.type
_entity_poly.pdbx_seq_one_letter_code
_entity_poly.pdbx_strand_id
1 'polypeptide(L)'
;MLSKLMNYLRACFRPRSNRYVHTGSDAGGRQDGLLWYKDSGQHFNGEFSMAVVQANNLLENQSQIESGNLSLHESGPCGTFVGVYDGHGGPETSRFNNDHLFQHLKRFTLEQQSMSADVIRKAF
;
A
#
# COMPACT_ATOMS: atom_id res chain seq x y z
N MET A 1 20.37 11.00 23.12
CA MET A 1 20.16 9.62 23.64
C MET A 1 18.69 9.41 24.05
N LEU A 2 18.13 10.25 24.94
CA LEU A 2 16.73 10.18 25.36
C LEU A 2 15.70 10.40 24.23
N SER A 3 16.00 11.26 23.25
CA SER A 3 15.10 11.52 22.10
C SER A 3 14.89 10.29 21.20
N LYS A 4 15.93 9.47 20.98
CA LYS A 4 15.83 8.22 20.21
C LYS A 4 15.02 7.16 20.96
N LEU A 5 15.25 7.03 22.28
CA LEU A 5 14.47 6.12 23.13
C LEU A 5 12.99 6.54 23.20
N MET A 6 12.72 7.84 23.31
CA MET A 6 11.36 8.38 23.25
C MET A 6 10.70 8.13 21.91
N ASN A 7 11.42 8.20 20.78
CA ASN A 7 10.87 7.85 19.46
C ASN A 7 10.50 6.36 19.35
N TYR A 8 11.34 5.47 19.87
CA TYR A 8 11.03 4.03 19.94
C TYR A 8 9.80 3.76 20.83
N LEU A 9 9.75 4.35 22.02
CA LEU A 9 8.60 4.19 22.92
C LEU A 9 7.32 4.81 22.35
N ARG A 10 7.43 5.90 21.57
CA ARG A 10 6.28 6.51 20.86
C ARG A 10 5.73 5.62 19.76
N ALA A 11 6.58 4.83 19.10
CA ALA A 11 6.19 3.88 18.06
C ALA A 11 5.49 2.63 18.65
N CYS A 12 5.85 2.23 19.87
CA CYS A 12 5.27 1.05 20.54
C CYS A 12 3.98 1.36 21.34
N PHE A 13 3.80 2.58 21.84
CA PHE A 13 2.74 2.86 22.84
C PHE A 13 1.74 3.96 22.46
N ARG A 14 1.75 4.46 21.21
CA ARG A 14 0.73 5.42 20.77
C ARG A 14 -0.01 4.88 19.55
N PRO A 15 -1.30 4.51 19.66
CA PRO A 15 -2.18 4.65 18.51
C PRO A 15 -2.24 6.16 18.29
N ARG A 16 -1.46 6.66 17.34
CA ARG A 16 -1.61 8.05 16.91
C ARG A 16 -2.96 8.07 16.21
N SER A 17 -4.02 8.31 17.00
CA SER A 17 -5.21 9.03 16.55
C SER A 17 -4.74 10.44 16.19
N ASN A 18 -3.87 10.54 15.19
CA ASN A 18 -3.76 11.74 14.41
C ASN A 18 -4.97 11.64 13.51
N ARG A 19 -6.01 12.38 13.86
CA ARG A 19 -7.07 12.76 12.94
C ARG A 19 -6.48 13.65 11.82
N TYR A 20 -5.49 13.15 11.09
CA TYR A 20 -5.42 13.43 9.66
C TYR A 20 -6.34 12.40 9.01
N VAL A 21 -7.62 12.57 9.31
CA VAL A 21 -8.65 12.25 8.34
C VAL A 21 -8.34 13.20 7.19
N HIS A 22 -7.48 12.77 6.27
CA HIS A 22 -7.63 13.25 4.90
C HIS A 22 -9.02 12.78 4.53
N THR A 23 -9.95 13.71 4.62
CA THR A 23 -11.30 13.64 4.12
C THR A 23 -11.25 13.09 2.71
N GLY A 24 -11.47 11.79 2.57
CA GLY A 24 -12.15 11.11 1.46
C GLY A 24 -11.67 11.28 0.02
N SER A 25 -10.62 12.04 -0.28
CA SER A 25 -10.33 12.43 -1.68
C SER A 25 -9.08 11.80 -2.29
N ASP A 26 -8.04 11.45 -1.51
CA ASP A 26 -6.73 11.03 -2.04
C ASP A 26 -6.26 9.63 -1.60
N ALA A 27 -7.15 8.83 -1.01
CA ALA A 27 -6.79 7.48 -0.58
C ALA A 27 -6.26 6.63 -1.74
N GLY A 28 -6.87 6.75 -2.93
CA GLY A 28 -6.52 6.05 -4.16
C GLY A 28 -5.59 6.78 -5.13
N GLY A 29 -4.96 7.89 -4.73
CA GLY A 29 -4.16 8.73 -5.62
C GLY A 29 -4.99 9.56 -6.59
N ARG A 30 -4.31 10.41 -7.38
CA ARG A 30 -4.88 11.34 -8.37
C ARG A 30 -4.44 10.93 -9.77
N GLN A 31 -5.30 11.17 -10.75
CA GLN A 31 -4.99 10.95 -12.16
C GLN A 31 -5.13 12.26 -12.95
N ASP A 32 -4.09 12.61 -13.69
CA ASP A 32 -4.03 13.71 -14.65
C ASP A 32 -3.55 13.18 -16.00
N GLY A 33 -4.50 12.89 -16.90
CA GLY A 33 -4.21 12.24 -18.18
C GLY A 33 -3.53 10.87 -18.00
N LEU A 34 -2.27 10.79 -18.44
CA LEU A 34 -1.41 9.60 -18.35
C LEU A 34 -0.46 9.61 -17.13
N LEU A 35 -0.67 10.56 -16.22
CA LEU A 35 0.00 10.61 -14.94
C LEU A 35 -0.98 10.13 -13.86
N TRP A 36 -0.58 9.11 -13.10
CA TRP A 36 -1.20 8.82 -11.81
C TRP A 36 -0.19 9.10 -10.71
N TYR A 37 -0.60 9.72 -9.61
CA TYR A 37 0.31 10.05 -8.52
C TYR A 37 -0.37 10.14 -7.16
N LYS A 38 0.44 9.95 -6.13
CA LYS A 38 0.10 10.14 -4.72
C LYS A 38 1.20 10.95 -4.08
N ASP A 39 0.92 12.24 -3.87
CA ASP A 39 1.92 13.23 -3.42
C ASP A 39 2.52 12.88 -2.06
N SER A 40 1.69 12.41 -1.12
CA SER A 40 2.12 12.07 0.23
C SER A 40 1.26 10.98 0.84
N GLY A 41 1.91 9.97 1.40
CA GLY A 41 1.32 8.99 2.30
C GLY A 41 2.24 8.68 3.48
N GLN A 42 1.70 8.02 4.50
CA GLN A 42 2.45 7.66 5.70
C GLN A 42 2.60 6.15 5.81
N HIS A 43 3.78 5.70 6.22
CA HIS A 43 4.02 4.35 6.68
C HIS A 43 4.72 4.39 8.06
N PHE A 44 4.95 3.23 8.67
CA PHE A 44 5.46 3.16 10.06
C PHE A 44 6.75 3.95 10.31
N ASN A 45 7.60 4.09 9.29
CA ASN A 45 8.94 4.66 9.41
C ASN A 45 9.17 5.96 8.63
N GLY A 46 8.12 6.59 8.08
CA GLY A 46 8.29 7.80 7.28
C GLY A 46 7.11 8.16 6.40
N GLU A 47 7.40 9.04 5.44
CA GLU A 47 6.49 9.50 4.40
C GLU A 47 6.93 8.93 3.05
N PHE A 48 5.98 8.69 2.17
CA PHE A 48 6.23 8.23 0.81
C PHE A 48 5.46 9.08 -0.19
N SER A 49 5.95 9.11 -1.42
CA SER A 49 5.21 9.55 -2.60
C SER A 49 5.33 8.48 -3.69
N MET A 50 4.38 8.46 -4.61
CA MET A 50 4.39 7.50 -5.72
C MET A 50 3.81 8.15 -6.96
N ALA A 51 4.37 7.85 -8.13
CA ALA A 51 3.83 8.29 -9.40
C ALA A 51 4.08 7.24 -10.49
N VAL A 52 3.15 7.17 -11.43
CA VAL A 52 3.23 6.40 -12.67
C VAL A 52 3.01 7.39 -13.80
N VAL A 53 4.00 7.50 -14.67
CA VAL A 53 3.91 8.27 -15.91
C VAL A 53 4.19 7.31 -17.06
N GLN A 54 3.36 7.34 -18.09
CA GLN A 54 3.47 6.42 -19.21
C GLN A 54 3.76 7.15 -20.52
N ALA A 55 4.57 6.53 -21.37
CA ALA A 55 4.91 7.01 -22.70
C ALA A 55 3.92 6.55 -23.80
N ASN A 56 3.07 5.56 -23.51
CA ASN A 56 2.05 5.05 -24.44
C ASN A 56 0.81 5.97 -24.43
N ASN A 57 -0.08 5.78 -25.42
CA ASN A 57 -1.33 6.54 -25.52
C ASN A 57 -2.39 6.16 -24.47
N LEU A 58 -2.13 5.12 -23.68
CA LEU A 58 -3.03 4.58 -22.66
C LEU A 58 -2.22 4.30 -21.39
N LEU A 59 -2.81 4.60 -20.24
CA LEU A 59 -2.23 4.28 -18.94
C LEU A 59 -2.44 2.80 -18.62
N GLU A 60 -1.58 1.96 -19.18
CA GLU A 60 -1.56 0.51 -18.95
C GLU A 60 -0.87 0.16 -17.62
N ASN A 61 0.11 0.96 -17.18
CA ASN A 61 0.81 0.73 -15.93
C ASN A 61 -0.07 1.10 -14.73
N GLN A 62 0.00 0.28 -13.69
CA GLN A 62 -0.73 0.51 -12.45
C GLN A 62 0.24 0.43 -11.27
N SER A 63 -0.08 1.15 -10.20
CA SER A 63 0.67 1.05 -8.96
C SER A 63 -0.24 1.23 -7.76
N GLN A 64 0.14 0.65 -6.64
CA GLN A 64 -0.58 0.83 -5.38
C GLN A 64 0.40 0.84 -4.23
N ILE A 65 -0.03 1.49 -3.15
CA ILE A 65 0.72 1.51 -1.91
C ILE A 65 -0.24 1.52 -0.73
N GLU A 66 -0.08 0.52 0.12
CA GLU A 66 -0.92 0.27 1.27
C GLU A 66 -0.02 0.14 2.50
N SER A 67 -0.36 0.82 3.59
CA SER A 67 0.41 0.80 4.82
C SER A 67 -0.50 0.57 6.02
N GLY A 68 -0.06 -0.28 6.93
CA GLY A 68 -0.85 -0.70 8.09
C GLY A 68 -1.02 -2.21 8.12
N ASN A 69 -2.22 -2.68 8.44
CA ASN A 69 -2.48 -4.09 8.65
C ASN A 69 -2.51 -4.89 7.34
N LEU A 70 -1.65 -5.91 7.27
CA LEU A 70 -1.50 -6.82 6.12
C LEU A 70 -2.36 -8.07 6.24
N SER A 71 -3.27 -8.12 7.20
CA SER A 71 -4.25 -9.19 7.41
C SER A 71 -5.66 -8.61 7.49
N LEU A 72 -6.66 -9.46 7.26
CA LEU A 72 -8.05 -9.13 7.57
C LEU A 72 -8.34 -9.16 9.08
N HIS A 73 -7.47 -9.79 9.90
CA HIS A 73 -7.59 -9.76 11.35
C HIS A 73 -7.02 -8.46 11.93
N GLU A 74 -7.75 -7.76 12.80
CA GLU A 74 -7.36 -6.45 13.35
C GLU A 74 -5.98 -6.44 14.05
N SER A 75 -5.62 -7.54 14.71
CA SER A 75 -4.30 -7.71 15.38
C SER A 75 -3.27 -8.43 14.50
N GLY A 76 -3.43 -8.39 13.17
CA GLY A 76 -2.51 -9.02 12.22
C GLY A 76 -1.17 -8.29 12.06
N PRO A 77 -0.23 -8.87 11.28
CA PRO A 77 1.04 -8.22 11.02
C PRO A 77 0.83 -6.89 10.31
N CYS A 78 1.58 -5.87 10.75
CA CYS A 78 1.61 -4.57 10.10
C CYS A 78 2.82 -4.46 9.18
N GLY A 79 2.67 -3.73 8.08
CA GLY A 79 3.75 -3.41 7.18
C GLY A 79 3.30 -2.49 6.05
N THR A 80 4.11 -2.46 4.99
CA THR A 80 3.84 -1.66 3.79
C THR A 80 3.88 -2.58 2.58
N PHE A 81 2.80 -2.57 1.81
CA PHE A 81 2.71 -3.23 0.52
C PHE A 81 2.91 -2.19 -0.58
N VAL A 82 3.80 -2.48 -1.52
CA VAL A 82 4.07 -1.65 -2.70
C VAL A 82 3.89 -2.53 -3.93
N GLY A 83 2.94 -2.18 -4.78
CA GLY A 83 2.69 -2.85 -6.05
C GLY A 83 3.07 -1.95 -7.22
N VAL A 84 3.87 -2.49 -8.15
CA VAL A 84 4.21 -1.86 -9.42
C VAL A 84 3.92 -2.87 -10.51
N TYR A 85 2.99 -2.55 -11.40
CA TYR A 85 2.47 -3.47 -12.40
C TYR A 85 2.70 -2.87 -13.79
N ASP A 86 3.63 -3.47 -14.53
CA ASP A 86 3.91 -3.13 -15.92
C ASP A 86 2.83 -3.77 -16.82
N GLY A 87 1.94 -2.93 -17.35
CA GLY A 87 0.83 -3.35 -18.19
C GLY A 87 1.21 -3.32 -19.66
N HIS A 88 0.73 -4.31 -20.42
CA HIS A 88 0.97 -4.36 -21.86
C HIS A 88 -0.20 -5.02 -22.59
N GLY A 89 -0.57 -4.47 -23.74
CA GLY A 89 -1.69 -4.98 -24.54
C GLY A 89 -3.06 -4.57 -23.98
N GLY A 90 -3.10 -3.48 -23.22
CA GLY A 90 -4.26 -2.99 -22.47
C GLY A 90 -4.02 -2.91 -20.95
N PRO A 91 -4.80 -2.08 -20.22
CA PRO A 91 -4.67 -1.86 -18.78
C PRO A 91 -5.35 -2.96 -17.93
N GLU A 92 -6.02 -3.93 -18.54
CA GLU A 92 -6.94 -4.82 -17.84
C GLU A 92 -6.22 -5.70 -16.83
N THR A 93 -5.08 -6.28 -17.21
CA THR A 93 -4.33 -7.23 -16.35
C THR A 93 -3.66 -6.51 -15.17
N SER A 94 -2.99 -5.38 -15.44
CA SER A 94 -2.34 -4.57 -14.40
C SER A 94 -3.37 -3.98 -13.44
N ARG A 95 -4.56 -3.58 -13.94
CA ARG A 95 -5.67 -3.09 -13.11
C ARG A 95 -6.26 -4.19 -12.25
N PHE A 96 -6.48 -5.37 -12.82
CA PHE A 96 -6.92 -6.54 -12.04
C PHE A 96 -5.96 -6.83 -10.88
N ASN A 97 -4.64 -6.83 -11.13
CA ASN A 97 -3.66 -7.01 -10.07
C ASN A 97 -3.74 -5.89 -9.02
N ASN A 98 -3.92 -4.63 -9.45
CA ASN A 98 -4.07 -3.48 -8.55
C ASN A 98 -5.26 -3.63 -7.59
N ASP A 99 -6.39 -4.10 -8.12
CA ASP A 99 -7.64 -4.21 -7.37
C ASP A 99 -7.67 -5.43 -6.42
N HIS A 100 -6.96 -6.51 -6.76
CA HIS A 100 -7.13 -7.80 -6.09
C HIS A 100 -5.93 -8.29 -5.29
N LEU A 101 -4.68 -8.02 -5.71
CA LEU A 101 -3.50 -8.68 -5.14
C LEU A 101 -3.33 -8.41 -3.65
N PHE A 102 -3.52 -7.16 -3.22
CA PHE A 102 -3.41 -6.81 -1.80
C PHE A 102 -4.51 -7.47 -0.95
N GLN A 103 -5.74 -7.58 -1.46
CA GLN A 103 -6.82 -8.25 -0.73
C GLN A 103 -6.59 -9.75 -0.60
N HIS A 104 -6.06 -10.39 -1.66
CA HIS A 104 -5.64 -11.78 -1.58
C HIS A 104 -4.52 -11.98 -0.55
N LEU A 105 -3.53 -11.10 -0.55
CA LEU A 105 -2.45 -11.12 0.44
C LEU A 105 -2.99 -10.99 1.87
N LYS A 106 -3.96 -10.10 2.12
CA LYS A 106 -4.63 -9.99 3.43
C LYS A 106 -5.40 -11.25 3.82
N ARG A 107 -6.11 -11.86 2.88
CA ARG A 107 -6.84 -13.11 3.09
C ARG A 107 -5.89 -14.26 3.44
N PHE A 108 -4.84 -14.46 2.66
CA PHE A 108 -3.90 -15.55 2.91
C PHE A 108 -3.03 -15.34 4.15
N THR A 109 -2.72 -14.09 4.50
CA THR A 109 -2.08 -13.75 5.78
C THR A 109 -2.96 -14.12 6.97
N LEU A 110 -4.28 -13.91 6.87
CA LEU A 110 -5.24 -14.37 7.87
C LEU A 110 -5.23 -15.90 7.97
N GLU A 111 -5.34 -16.60 6.84
CA GLU A 111 -5.39 -18.07 6.79
C GLU A 111 -4.12 -18.73 7.37
N GLN A 112 -2.94 -18.18 7.10
CA GLN A 112 -1.67 -18.69 7.63
C GLN A 112 -1.25 -18.06 8.97
N GLN A 113 -2.05 -17.13 9.50
CA GLN A 113 -1.79 -16.39 10.73
C GLN A 113 -0.42 -15.67 10.77
N SER A 114 0.23 -15.49 9.61
CA SER A 114 1.56 -14.92 9.48
C SER A 114 1.81 -14.46 8.04
N MET A 115 2.77 -13.55 7.86
CA MET A 115 3.27 -13.19 6.53
C MET A 115 4.42 -14.12 6.15
N SER A 116 4.34 -14.76 4.99
CA SER A 116 5.33 -15.75 4.52
C SER A 116 5.49 -15.70 3.01
N ALA A 117 6.51 -16.38 2.48
CA ALA A 117 6.68 -16.55 1.03
C ALA A 117 5.49 -17.29 0.40
N ASP A 118 4.87 -18.22 1.13
CA ASP A 118 3.72 -18.99 0.63
C ASP A 118 2.45 -18.14 0.57
N VAL A 119 2.27 -17.20 1.49
CA VAL A 119 1.20 -16.19 1.39
C VAL A 119 1.34 -15.38 0.11
N ILE A 120 2.55 -14.92 -0.22
CA ILE A 120 2.83 -14.14 -1.43
C ILE A 120 2.52 -14.97 -2.69
N ARG A 121 2.98 -16.23 -2.72
CA ARG A 121 2.73 -17.14 -3.85
C ARG A 121 1.25 -17.44 -4.07
N LYS A 122 0.46 -17.56 -3.00
CA LYS A 122 -0.98 -17.81 -3.09
C LYS A 122 -1.78 -16.57 -3.50
N ALA A 123 -1.27 -15.38 -3.17
CA ALA A 123 -1.97 -14.13 -3.43
C ALA A 123 -2.03 -13.76 -4.93
N PHE A 124 -1.01 -14.18 -5.67
CA PHE A 124 -0.89 -14.07 -7.13
C PHE A 124 -1.62 -15.22 -7.83
#